data_AF-A0A069RJ36-F1
#
_entry.id   AF-A0A069RJ36-F1
#
_cell.length_a   1.000
_cell.length_b   1.000
_cell.length_c   1.000
_cell.angle_alpha   90.00
_cell.angle_beta   90.00
_cell.angle_gamma   90.00
#
_symmetry.space_group_name_H-M   'P 1'
#
loop_
_entity.id
_entity.type
_entity.pdbx_description
1 polymer ?
#
loop_
_entity_poly.entity_id
_entity_poly.type
_entity_poly.pdbx_seq_one_letter_code
_entity_poly.pdbx_strand_id
1 'polypeptide(L)'
;MKKAYSIFLGVLIFLFILISAVFCISFSLKYYSHQHEKNGVYEIYGKAVADDVTIQIVEYIKSERECLYYPDSNGMNIFTQREIVHMEDVKGLFEFYGRARILIIAAVAISAVFFRKTAYSFVQGVLKGILMSFVVLLTVCMLAVLNFGYMFEKFHKIFFRNEFWMLDPGESIIINILPINFFVNTALWIFILTLAFTVAVTVILHAFKKHILDSIY
;
A
#
# COMPACT_ATOMS: atom_id res chain seq x y z
N MET A 1 31.30 5.18 1.44
CA MET A 1 30.46 4.14 0.78
C MET A 1 29.57 3.37 1.76
N LYS A 2 30.10 2.69 2.80
CA LYS A 2 29.28 1.88 3.74
C LYS A 2 28.12 2.62 4.43
N LYS A 3 28.31 3.90 4.81
CA LYS A 3 27.27 4.74 5.44
C LYS A 3 26.12 5.11 4.51
N ALA A 4 26.43 5.49 3.25
CA ALA A 4 25.40 5.82 2.27
C ALA A 4 24.58 4.58 1.90
N TYR A 5 25.24 3.43 1.77
CA TYR A 5 24.58 2.16 1.54
C TYR A 5 23.62 1.76 2.68
N SER A 6 24.03 1.89 3.94
CA SER A 6 23.14 1.55 5.06
C SER A 6 21.94 2.49 5.18
N ILE A 7 22.10 3.77 4.86
CA ILE A 7 20.98 4.72 4.75
C ILE A 7 20.01 4.29 3.65
N PHE A 8 20.54 3.98 2.46
CA PHE A 8 19.73 3.48 1.34
C PHE A 8 18.98 2.19 1.71
N LEU A 9 19.63 1.25 2.40
CA LEU A 9 18.94 0.05 2.88
C LEU A 9 17.82 0.38 3.88
N GLY A 10 18.02 1.38 4.75
CA GLY A 10 16.95 1.90 5.61
C GLY A 10 15.75 2.43 4.83
N VAL A 11 15.99 3.12 3.72
CA VAL A 11 14.92 3.55 2.80
C VAL A 11 14.19 2.35 2.20
N LEU A 12 14.93 1.32 1.74
CA LEU A 12 14.32 0.09 1.20
C LEU A 12 13.48 -0.65 2.25
N ILE A 13 13.98 -0.78 3.49
CA ILE A 13 13.21 -1.40 4.59
C ILE A 13 11.93 -0.61 4.84
N PHE A 14 11.99 0.72 4.84
CA PHE A 14 10.80 1.55 4.99
C PHE A 14 9.80 1.35 3.85
N LEU A 15 10.26 1.31 2.60
CA LEU A 15 9.40 1.01 1.44
C LEU A 15 8.76 -0.37 1.56
N PHE A 16 9.50 -1.37 2.02
CA PHE A 16 8.93 -2.69 2.28
C PHE A 16 7.81 -2.65 3.33
N ILE A 17 7.99 -1.89 4.41
CA ILE A 17 6.96 -1.70 5.44
C ILE A 17 5.72 -1.02 4.85
N LEU A 18 5.91 0.09 4.12
CA LEU A 18 4.81 0.84 3.50
C LEU A 18 4.02 -0.03 2.51
N ILE A 19 4.71 -0.72 1.59
CA ILE A 19 4.06 -1.63 0.63
C ILE A 19 3.32 -2.74 1.38
N SER A 20 3.90 -3.29 2.45
CA SER A 20 3.23 -4.34 3.23
C SER A 20 1.98 -3.84 3.93
N ALA A 21 1.96 -2.59 4.41
CA ALA A 21 0.75 -1.97 4.96
C ALA A 21 -0.34 -1.79 3.88
N VAL A 22 0.03 -1.34 2.67
CA VAL A 22 -0.89 -1.24 1.52
C VAL A 22 -1.54 -2.59 1.22
N PHE A 23 -0.74 -3.66 1.12
CA PHE A 23 -1.23 -5.01 0.85
C PHE A 23 -2.14 -5.53 1.98
N CYS A 24 -1.78 -5.27 3.24
CA CYS A 24 -2.57 -5.70 4.40
C CYS A 24 -3.99 -5.12 4.38
N ILE A 25 -4.13 -3.83 4.03
CA ILE A 25 -5.44 -3.19 3.92
C ILE A 25 -6.17 -3.61 2.65
N SER A 26 -5.52 -3.52 1.49
CA SER A 26 -6.14 -3.75 0.19
C SER A 26 -6.62 -5.20 -0.01
N PHE A 27 -6.06 -6.16 0.72
CA PHE A 27 -6.46 -7.57 0.63
C PHE A 27 -7.39 -8.02 1.76
N SER A 28 -7.81 -7.11 2.63
CA SER A 28 -8.66 -7.42 3.79
C SER A 28 -10.14 -7.23 3.45
N LEU A 29 -10.85 -8.30 3.09
CA LEU A 29 -12.30 -8.22 2.83
C LEU A 29 -13.08 -7.66 4.03
N LYS A 30 -12.65 -7.97 5.26
CA LYS A 30 -13.24 -7.39 6.48
C LYS A 30 -13.13 -5.86 6.53
N TYR A 31 -12.02 -5.31 6.03
CA TYR A 31 -11.86 -3.86 5.93
C TYR A 31 -12.88 -3.27 4.96
N TYR A 32 -13.04 -3.87 3.78
CA TYR A 32 -14.04 -3.43 2.80
C TYR A 32 -15.45 -3.50 3.36
N SER A 33 -15.87 -4.62 3.96
CA SER A 33 -17.21 -4.75 4.52
C SER A 33 -17.51 -3.68 5.57
N HIS A 34 -16.53 -3.37 6.44
CA HIS A 34 -16.68 -2.30 7.41
C HIS A 34 -16.77 -0.91 6.75
N GLN A 35 -16.01 -0.65 5.69
CA GLN A 35 -16.13 0.60 4.94
C GLN A 35 -17.45 0.69 4.17
N HIS A 36 -17.97 -0.41 3.63
CA HIS A 36 -19.25 -0.41 2.92
C HIS A 36 -20.40 -0.02 3.83
N GLU A 37 -20.47 -0.61 5.02
CA GLU A 37 -21.42 -0.23 6.06
C GLU A 37 -21.24 1.22 6.48
N LYS A 38 -20.00 1.65 6.77
CA LYS A 38 -19.71 3.03 7.20
C LYS A 38 -20.08 4.09 6.16
N ASN A 39 -19.94 3.78 4.88
CA ASN A 39 -20.13 4.74 3.79
C ASN A 39 -21.50 4.63 3.10
N GLY A 40 -22.44 3.86 3.65
CA GLY A 40 -23.80 3.77 3.10
C GLY A 40 -23.95 2.89 1.86
N VAL A 41 -22.91 2.10 1.51
CA VAL A 41 -22.88 1.30 0.28
C VAL A 41 -23.87 0.15 0.36
N TYR A 42 -24.02 -0.46 1.54
CA TYR A 42 -24.93 -1.58 1.75
C TYR A 42 -26.40 -1.17 1.66
N GLU A 43 -26.72 0.06 2.01
CA GLU A 43 -28.06 0.64 1.93
C GLU A 43 -28.47 0.89 0.48
N ILE A 44 -27.51 1.24 -0.39
CA ILE A 44 -27.75 1.56 -1.81
C ILE A 44 -27.76 0.29 -2.67
N TYR A 45 -26.75 -0.56 -2.52
CA TYR A 45 -26.53 -1.71 -3.42
C TYR A 45 -26.92 -3.06 -2.82
N GLY A 46 -27.19 -3.11 -1.51
CA GLY A 46 -27.38 -4.36 -0.79
C GLY A 46 -26.05 -5.05 -0.48
N LYS A 47 -25.96 -5.63 0.71
CA LYS A 47 -24.73 -6.28 1.20
C LYS A 47 -24.20 -7.37 0.28
N ALA A 48 -25.08 -8.25 -0.22
CA ALA A 48 -24.67 -9.39 -1.04
C ALA A 48 -24.00 -8.96 -2.35
N VAL A 49 -24.55 -7.95 -3.04
CA VAL A 49 -24.00 -7.44 -4.30
C VAL A 49 -22.69 -6.70 -4.03
N ALA A 50 -22.67 -5.78 -3.06
CA ALA A 50 -21.46 -5.00 -2.75
C ALA A 50 -20.28 -5.89 -2.33
N ASP A 51 -20.52 -6.91 -1.50
CA ASP A 51 -19.50 -7.86 -1.08
C ASP A 51 -19.01 -8.72 -2.26
N ASP A 52 -19.88 -9.24 -3.13
CA ASP A 52 -19.47 -10.08 -4.26
C ASP A 52 -18.62 -9.30 -5.27
N VAL A 53 -19.06 -8.09 -5.66
CA VAL A 53 -18.30 -7.21 -6.56
C VAL A 53 -16.94 -6.86 -5.95
N THR A 54 -16.88 -6.64 -4.64
CA THR A 54 -15.63 -6.39 -3.92
C THR A 54 -14.71 -7.60 -3.90
N ILE A 55 -15.25 -8.80 -3.68
CA ILE A 55 -14.49 -10.05 -3.73
C ILE A 55 -13.83 -10.18 -5.09
N GLN A 56 -14.59 -9.95 -6.18
CA GLN A 56 -14.01 -9.99 -7.53
C GLN A 56 -12.88 -8.99 -7.72
N ILE A 57 -13.05 -7.75 -7.25
CA ILE A 57 -12.01 -6.71 -7.29
C ILE A 57 -10.75 -7.17 -6.55
N VAL A 58 -10.90 -7.69 -5.33
CA VAL A 58 -9.78 -8.13 -4.49
C VAL A 58 -9.08 -9.35 -5.08
N GLU A 59 -9.81 -10.36 -5.56
CA GLU A 59 -9.25 -11.52 -6.25
C GLU A 59 -8.51 -11.10 -7.53
N TYR A 60 -9.06 -10.14 -8.27
CA TYR A 60 -8.45 -9.65 -9.50
C TYR A 60 -7.11 -8.96 -9.26
N ILE A 61 -7.01 -8.05 -8.28
CA ILE A 61 -5.75 -7.38 -7.93
C ILE A 61 -4.73 -8.32 -7.27
N LYS A 62 -5.18 -9.45 -6.71
CA LYS A 62 -4.31 -10.54 -6.24
C LYS A 62 -3.82 -11.47 -7.35
N SER A 63 -4.31 -11.29 -8.57
CA SER A 63 -4.10 -12.21 -9.70
C SER A 63 -4.67 -13.61 -9.45
N GLU A 64 -5.69 -13.73 -8.59
CA GLU A 64 -6.48 -14.95 -8.35
C GLU A 64 -7.66 -15.05 -9.33
N ARG A 65 -7.90 -13.99 -10.11
CA ARG A 65 -8.94 -13.89 -11.14
C ARG A 65 -8.40 -13.24 -12.42
N GLU A 66 -8.85 -13.74 -13.57
CA GLU A 66 -8.41 -13.29 -14.89
C GLU A 66 -9.13 -12.04 -15.40
N CYS A 67 -10.43 -11.89 -15.13
CA CYS A 67 -11.25 -10.77 -15.60
C CYS A 67 -12.28 -10.32 -14.56
N LEU A 68 -12.67 -9.04 -14.64
CA LEU A 68 -13.78 -8.46 -13.86
C LEU A 68 -15.07 -8.62 -14.65
N TYR A 69 -15.98 -9.45 -14.16
CA TYR A 69 -17.27 -9.69 -14.82
C TYR A 69 -18.36 -9.99 -13.80
N TYR A 70 -19.32 -9.08 -13.70
CA TYR A 70 -20.52 -9.27 -12.91
C TYR A 70 -21.74 -8.88 -13.76
N PRO A 71 -22.62 -9.82 -14.12
CA PRO A 71 -23.75 -9.55 -15.00
C PRO A 71 -24.88 -8.81 -14.27
N ASP A 72 -25.43 -7.78 -14.91
CA ASP A 72 -26.65 -7.10 -14.48
C ASP A 72 -27.91 -7.91 -14.85
N SER A 73 -29.11 -7.33 -14.61
CA SER A 73 -30.38 -7.97 -14.96
C SER A 73 -30.56 -8.27 -16.45
N ASN A 74 -29.81 -7.60 -17.33
CA ASN A 74 -29.83 -7.80 -18.77
C ASN A 74 -28.69 -8.72 -19.25
N GLY A 75 -27.88 -9.25 -18.32
CA GLY A 75 -26.72 -10.07 -18.62
C GLY A 75 -25.48 -9.29 -19.08
N MET A 76 -25.51 -7.96 -18.99
CA MET A 76 -24.39 -7.08 -19.36
C MET A 76 -23.45 -6.90 -18.18
N ASN A 77 -22.14 -6.76 -18.44
CA ASN A 77 -21.18 -6.52 -17.37
C ASN A 77 -21.41 -5.15 -16.72
N ILE A 78 -21.50 -5.10 -15.39
CA ILE A 78 -21.62 -3.84 -14.64
C ILE A 78 -20.32 -3.02 -14.68
N PHE A 79 -19.17 -3.67 -14.92
CA PHE A 79 -17.91 -2.98 -15.09
C PHE A 79 -17.81 -2.44 -16.51
N THR A 80 -17.62 -1.14 -16.63
CA THR A 80 -17.35 -0.47 -17.90
C THR A 80 -15.97 -0.87 -18.45
N GLN A 81 -15.79 -0.75 -19.77
CA GLN A 81 -14.48 -1.00 -20.38
C GLN A 81 -13.38 -0.09 -19.80
N ARG A 82 -13.73 1.14 -19.45
CA ARG A 82 -12.81 2.11 -18.83
C ARG A 82 -12.35 1.62 -17.45
N GLU A 83 -13.27 1.13 -16.62
CA GLU A 83 -12.93 0.57 -15.31
C GLU A 83 -12.04 -0.67 -15.43
N ILE A 84 -12.32 -1.54 -16.39
CA ILE A 84 -11.50 -2.75 -16.62
C ILE A 84 -10.06 -2.36 -16.94
N VAL A 85 -9.84 -1.43 -17.88
CA VAL A 85 -8.48 -0.97 -18.24
C VAL A 85 -7.80 -0.29 -17.04
N HIS A 86 -8.53 0.50 -16.26
CA HIS A 86 -7.97 1.09 -15.04
C HIS A 86 -7.56 -0.01 -14.03
N MET A 87 -8.39 -1.03 -13.85
CA MET A 87 -8.11 -2.12 -12.93
C MET A 87 -6.94 -3.00 -13.40
N GLU A 88 -6.73 -3.15 -14.71
CA GLU A 88 -5.52 -3.77 -15.27
C GLU A 88 -4.25 -3.01 -14.83
N ASP A 89 -4.26 -1.67 -14.91
CA ASP A 89 -3.15 -0.84 -14.43
C ASP A 89 -2.94 -1.02 -12.92
N VAL A 90 -4.01 -1.05 -12.13
CA VAL A 90 -3.96 -1.27 -10.67
C VAL A 90 -3.38 -2.64 -10.35
N LYS A 91 -3.82 -3.71 -11.04
CA LYS A 91 -3.28 -5.07 -10.89
C LYS A 91 -1.79 -5.10 -11.20
N GLY A 92 -1.37 -4.49 -12.30
CA GLY A 92 0.05 -4.38 -12.67
C GLY A 92 0.89 -3.69 -11.59
N LEU A 93 0.33 -2.67 -10.93
CA LEU A 93 0.97 -1.97 -9.82
C LEU A 93 1.15 -2.89 -8.60
N PHE A 94 0.13 -3.65 -8.21
CA PHE A 94 0.21 -4.63 -7.14
C PHE A 94 1.24 -5.73 -7.46
N GLU A 95 1.24 -6.27 -8.67
CA GLU A 95 2.22 -7.29 -9.07
C GLU A 95 3.66 -6.76 -9.04
N PHE A 96 3.90 -5.54 -9.52
CA PHE A 96 5.21 -4.89 -9.49
C PHE A 96 5.72 -4.74 -8.05
N TYR A 97 4.91 -4.18 -7.17
CA TYR A 97 5.29 -3.99 -5.76
C TYR A 97 5.36 -5.30 -4.98
N GLY A 98 4.58 -6.32 -5.37
CA GLY A 98 4.71 -7.68 -4.89
C GLY A 98 6.11 -8.25 -5.14
N ARG A 99 6.61 -8.15 -6.38
CA ARG A 99 7.98 -8.55 -6.75
C ARG A 99 9.05 -7.69 -6.06
N ALA A 100 8.83 -6.38 -5.98
CA ALA A 100 9.77 -5.46 -5.33
C ALA A 100 10.01 -5.82 -3.85
N ARG A 101 8.96 -6.25 -3.12
CA ARG A 101 9.11 -6.70 -1.72
C ARG A 101 10.06 -7.89 -1.59
N ILE A 102 9.96 -8.89 -2.47
CA ILE A 102 10.84 -10.07 -2.46
C ILE A 102 12.30 -9.65 -2.66
N LEU A 103 12.55 -8.75 -3.62
CA LEU A 103 13.89 -8.23 -3.89
C LEU A 103 14.44 -7.42 -2.70
N ILE A 104 13.60 -6.64 -2.02
CA ILE A 104 14.02 -5.90 -0.82
C ILE A 104 14.40 -6.87 0.31
N ILE A 105 13.62 -7.92 0.56
CA ILE A 105 13.95 -8.94 1.57
C ILE A 105 15.31 -9.58 1.24
N ALA A 106 15.52 -9.97 -0.03
CA ALA A 106 16.80 -10.54 -0.47
C ALA A 106 17.97 -9.56 -0.24
N ALA A 107 17.80 -8.28 -0.57
CA ALA A 107 18.81 -7.25 -0.35
C ALA A 107 19.14 -7.06 1.14
N VAL A 108 18.13 -7.09 2.02
CA VAL A 108 18.29 -7.00 3.48
C VAL A 108 19.04 -8.24 4.02
N ALA A 109 18.65 -9.44 3.60
CA ALA A 109 19.29 -10.69 4.01
C ALA A 109 20.77 -10.75 3.60
N ILE A 110 21.07 -10.39 2.34
CA ILE A 110 22.43 -10.29 1.82
C ILE A 110 23.24 -9.27 2.64
N SER A 111 22.67 -8.09 2.88
CA SER A 111 23.33 -7.04 3.67
C SER A 111 23.69 -7.48 5.09
N ALA A 112 22.81 -8.24 5.74
CA ALA A 112 23.04 -8.75 7.09
C ALA A 112 24.29 -9.65 7.16
N VAL A 113 24.52 -10.48 6.13
CA VAL A 113 25.70 -11.37 6.04
C VAL A 113 26.97 -10.56 5.78
N PHE A 114 26.96 -9.65 4.81
CA PHE A 114 28.16 -8.90 4.39
C PHE A 114 28.63 -7.86 5.41
N PHE A 115 27.71 -7.24 6.16
CA PHE A 115 28.05 -6.15 7.09
C PHE A 115 28.10 -6.57 8.56
N ARG A 116 28.08 -7.88 8.88
CA ARG A 116 28.13 -8.42 10.25
C ARG A 116 29.27 -7.86 11.11
N LYS A 117 30.46 -7.65 10.54
CA LYS A 117 31.64 -7.12 11.26
C LYS A 117 31.54 -5.62 11.59
N THR A 118 30.62 -4.90 10.95
CA THR A 118 30.39 -3.46 11.14
C THR A 118 28.95 -3.18 11.57
N ALA A 119 28.29 -4.18 12.17
CA ALA A 119 26.85 -4.19 12.42
C ALA A 119 26.36 -2.95 13.18
N TYR A 120 27.11 -2.49 14.18
CA TYR A 120 26.73 -1.29 14.94
C TYR A 120 26.56 -0.04 14.05
N SER A 121 27.62 0.33 13.30
CA SER A 121 27.60 1.48 12.39
C SER A 121 26.60 1.31 11.23
N PHE A 122 26.36 0.06 10.84
CA PHE A 122 25.42 -0.29 9.79
C PHE A 122 23.97 -0.04 10.24
N VAL A 123 23.59 -0.55 11.40
CA VAL A 123 22.26 -0.35 12.00
C VAL A 123 21.97 1.13 12.24
N GLN A 124 22.96 1.93 12.65
CA GLN A 124 22.79 3.38 12.76
C GLN A 124 22.41 4.05 11.43
N GLY A 125 23.01 3.63 10.31
CA GLY A 125 22.65 4.15 9.00
C GLY A 125 21.25 3.72 8.55
N VAL A 126 20.89 2.45 8.80
CA VAL A 126 19.53 1.95 8.54
C VAL A 126 18.48 2.76 9.30
N LEU A 127 18.69 2.99 10.60
CA LEU A 127 17.81 3.82 11.43
C LEU A 127 17.65 5.24 10.88
N LYS A 128 18.74 5.85 10.38
CA LYS A 128 18.68 7.17 9.73
C LYS A 128 17.86 7.15 8.44
N GLY A 129 18.04 6.13 7.60
CA GLY A 129 17.25 5.96 6.38
C GLY A 129 15.76 5.81 6.66
N ILE A 130 15.41 4.98 7.65
CA ILE A 130 14.02 4.81 8.11
C ILE A 130 13.44 6.15 8.59
N LEU A 131 14.17 6.88 9.43
CA LEU A 131 13.72 8.18 9.94
C LEU A 131 13.48 9.19 8.82
N MET A 132 14.41 9.29 7.86
CA MET A 132 14.28 10.20 6.71
C MET A 132 13.04 9.86 5.88
N SER A 133 12.83 8.58 5.55
CA SER A 133 11.66 8.14 4.79
C SER A 133 10.35 8.39 5.55
N PHE A 134 10.36 8.21 6.87
CA PHE A 134 9.20 8.49 7.70
C PHE A 134 8.83 9.99 7.72
N VAL A 135 9.83 10.89 7.76
CA VAL A 135 9.60 12.34 7.64
C VAL A 135 9.00 12.70 6.27
N VAL A 136 9.46 12.05 5.20
CA VAL A 136 8.86 12.23 3.86
C VAL A 136 7.40 11.76 3.85
N LEU A 137 7.12 10.58 4.41
CA LEU A 137 5.74 10.08 4.50
C LEU A 137 4.84 11.02 5.29
N LEU A 138 5.29 11.52 6.44
CA LEU A 138 4.56 12.51 7.23
C LEU A 138 4.24 13.77 6.42
N THR A 139 5.19 14.25 5.62
CA THR A 139 4.99 15.40 4.74
C THR A 139 3.90 15.13 3.70
N VAL A 140 3.94 13.95 3.05
CA VAL A 140 2.90 13.53 2.09
C VAL A 140 1.53 13.43 2.77
N CYS A 141 1.45 12.85 3.97
CA CYS A 141 0.21 12.75 4.74
C CYS A 141 -0.35 14.12 5.11
N MET A 142 0.49 15.07 5.55
CA MET A 142 0.06 16.44 5.86
C MET A 142 -0.53 17.13 4.62
N LEU A 143 0.11 16.99 3.44
CA LEU A 143 -0.42 17.53 2.19
C LEU A 143 -1.77 16.89 1.81
N ALA A 144 -1.92 15.58 2.03
CA ALA A 144 -3.18 14.87 1.78
C ALA A 144 -4.31 15.30 2.71
N VAL A 145 -4.01 15.71 3.95
CA VAL A 145 -5.01 16.30 4.86
C VAL A 145 -5.48 17.67 4.36
N LEU A 146 -4.58 18.47 3.78
CA LEU A 146 -4.93 19.80 3.26
C LEU A 146 -5.79 19.72 1.99
N ASN A 147 -5.47 18.80 1.08
CA ASN A 147 -6.23 18.59 -0.14
C ASN A 147 -6.10 17.15 -0.64
N PHE A 148 -6.99 16.29 -0.17
CA PHE A 148 -6.99 14.88 -0.55
C PHE A 148 -7.22 14.67 -2.05
N GLY A 149 -8.15 15.42 -2.64
CA GLY A 149 -8.46 15.31 -4.07
C GLY A 149 -7.23 15.60 -4.96
N TYR A 150 -6.51 16.68 -4.66
CA TYR A 150 -5.26 17.00 -5.37
C TYR A 150 -4.20 15.91 -5.20
N MET A 151 -4.02 15.39 -3.99
CA MET A 151 -3.05 14.32 -3.74
C MET A 151 -3.46 12.99 -4.40
N PHE A 152 -4.75 12.69 -4.44
CA PHE A 152 -5.31 11.54 -5.13
C PHE A 152 -5.06 11.64 -6.64
N GLU A 153 -5.32 12.80 -7.25
CA GLU A 153 -5.02 13.05 -8.66
C GLU A 153 -3.52 12.93 -8.97
N LYS A 154 -2.65 13.52 -8.11
CA LYS A 154 -1.20 13.42 -8.27
C LYS A 154 -0.69 11.99 -8.15
N PHE A 155 -1.24 11.20 -7.23
CA PHE A 155 -0.94 9.78 -7.13
C PHE A 155 -1.22 9.07 -8.46
N HIS A 156 -2.41 9.26 -9.03
CA HIS A 156 -2.78 8.62 -10.30
C HIS A 156 -1.86 9.05 -11.44
N LYS A 157 -1.52 10.34 -11.53
CA LYS A 157 -0.59 10.85 -12.56
C LYS A 157 0.86 10.34 -12.42
N ILE A 158 1.27 9.93 -11.21
CA ILE A 158 2.59 9.31 -10.99
C ILE A 158 2.61 7.87 -11.49
N PHE A 159 1.53 7.12 -11.28
CA PHE A 159 1.49 5.68 -11.55
C PHE A 159 0.89 5.31 -12.91
N PHE A 160 0.00 6.14 -13.46
CA PHE A 160 -0.74 5.86 -14.67
C PHE A 160 -0.46 6.93 -15.73
N ARG A 161 -0.20 6.48 -16.96
CA ARG A 161 0.13 7.35 -18.11
C ARG A 161 -1.08 7.68 -19.00
N ASN A 162 -2.24 7.16 -18.64
CA ASN A 162 -3.51 7.35 -19.35
C ASN A 162 -4.51 8.07 -18.42
N GLU A 163 -5.74 8.23 -18.90
CA GLU A 163 -6.83 8.93 -18.20
C GLU A 163 -7.97 7.98 -17.76
N PHE A 164 -7.80 6.65 -17.88
CA PHE A 164 -8.85 5.69 -17.57
C PHE A 164 -9.20 5.61 -16.08
N TRP A 165 -8.31 6.07 -15.21
CA TRP A 165 -8.56 6.23 -13.77
C TRP A 165 -9.53 7.38 -13.44
N MET A 166 -9.80 8.29 -14.38
CA MET A 166 -10.85 9.31 -14.21
C MET A 166 -12.20 8.66 -14.52
N LEU A 167 -12.85 8.19 -13.45
CA LEU A 167 -14.14 7.50 -13.47
C LEU A 167 -15.28 8.47 -13.16
N ASP A 168 -16.40 8.32 -13.87
CA ASP A 168 -17.63 9.10 -13.66
C ASP A 168 -18.53 8.39 -12.64
N PRO A 169 -18.92 9.02 -11.51
CA PRO A 169 -19.82 8.41 -10.53
C PRO A 169 -21.18 8.00 -11.11
N GLY A 170 -21.62 8.65 -12.19
CA GLY A 170 -22.87 8.31 -12.88
C GLY A 170 -22.83 6.97 -13.63
N GLU A 171 -21.63 6.47 -13.95
CA GLU A 171 -21.44 5.26 -14.76
C GLU A 171 -20.64 4.16 -14.04
N SER A 172 -19.72 4.54 -13.15
CA SER A 172 -18.72 3.63 -12.57
C SER A 172 -19.21 2.97 -11.29
N ILE A 173 -19.35 1.65 -11.32
CA ILE A 173 -19.61 0.86 -10.12
C ILE A 173 -18.46 0.93 -9.12
N ILE A 174 -17.20 1.00 -9.58
CA ILE A 174 -16.01 0.98 -8.72
C ILE A 174 -16.02 2.15 -7.73
N ILE A 175 -16.17 3.39 -8.20
CA ILE A 175 -16.17 4.55 -7.29
C ILE A 175 -17.48 4.70 -6.52
N ASN A 176 -18.54 4.03 -6.95
CA ASN A 176 -19.79 3.98 -6.21
C ASN A 176 -19.72 3.04 -5.01
N ILE A 177 -19.08 1.87 -5.15
CA ILE A 177 -18.84 0.96 -4.01
C ILE A 177 -17.57 1.30 -3.23
N LEU A 178 -16.61 2.01 -3.84
CA LEU A 178 -15.42 2.55 -3.20
C LEU A 178 -15.45 4.10 -3.25
N PRO A 179 -16.35 4.74 -2.48
CA PRO A 179 -16.50 6.20 -2.52
C PRO A 179 -15.25 6.92 -2.04
N ILE A 180 -15.12 8.23 -2.30
CA ILE A 180 -13.93 8.99 -1.93
C ILE A 180 -13.52 8.83 -0.44
N ASN A 181 -14.50 8.71 0.46
CA ASN A 181 -14.28 8.48 1.89
C ASN A 181 -13.65 7.12 2.19
N PHE A 182 -13.89 6.09 1.37
CA PHE A 182 -13.17 4.82 1.43
C PHE A 182 -11.67 5.06 1.23
N PHE A 183 -11.27 5.82 0.22
CA PHE A 183 -9.86 6.10 -0.07
C PHE A 183 -9.19 6.96 1.01
N VAL A 184 -9.90 7.96 1.56
CA VAL A 184 -9.40 8.75 2.70
C VAL A 184 -9.13 7.85 3.90
N ASN A 185 -10.11 7.01 4.27
CA ASN A 185 -9.94 6.06 5.37
C ASN A 185 -8.84 5.03 5.08
N THR A 186 -8.69 4.60 3.84
CA THR A 186 -7.66 3.65 3.41
C THR A 186 -6.27 4.25 3.58
N ALA A 187 -6.06 5.49 3.12
CA ALA A 187 -4.81 6.22 3.30
C ALA A 187 -4.45 6.40 4.78
N LEU A 188 -5.44 6.71 5.63
CA LEU A 188 -5.24 6.81 7.08
C LEU A 188 -4.80 5.49 7.71
N TRP A 189 -5.48 4.38 7.38
CA TRP A 189 -5.12 3.07 7.92
C TRP A 189 -3.76 2.57 7.43
N ILE A 190 -3.41 2.83 6.17
CA ILE A 190 -2.06 2.56 5.64
C ILE A 190 -1.02 3.34 6.45
N PHE A 191 -1.26 4.62 6.73
CA PHE A 191 -0.37 5.43 7.56
C PHE A 191 -0.21 4.85 8.98
N ILE A 192 -1.33 4.50 9.65
CA ILE A 192 -1.32 3.93 11.01
C ILE A 192 -0.52 2.61 11.04
N LEU A 193 -0.78 1.69 10.10
CA LEU A 193 -0.04 0.42 10.04
C LEU A 193 1.43 0.63 9.72
N THR A 194 1.75 1.54 8.79
CA THR A 194 3.14 1.89 8.46
C THR A 194 3.86 2.45 9.68
N LEU A 195 3.21 3.32 10.46
CA LEU A 195 3.74 3.86 11.71
C LEU A 195 3.98 2.74 12.72
N ALA A 196 2.99 1.88 12.97
CA ALA A 196 3.09 0.79 13.93
C ALA A 196 4.25 -0.17 13.60
N PHE A 197 4.36 -0.59 12.33
CA PHE A 197 5.46 -1.45 11.88
C PHE A 197 6.81 -0.74 11.89
N THR A 198 6.87 0.55 11.53
CA THR A 198 8.10 1.34 11.60
C THR A 198 8.60 1.44 13.04
N VAL A 199 7.71 1.69 14.00
CA VAL A 199 8.05 1.71 15.44
C VAL A 199 8.57 0.34 15.88
N ALA A 200 7.85 -0.75 15.55
CA ALA A 200 8.27 -2.10 15.91
C ALA A 200 9.67 -2.44 15.37
N VAL A 201 9.92 -2.20 14.08
CA VAL A 201 11.24 -2.43 13.45
C VAL A 201 12.31 -1.54 14.09
N THR A 202 12.00 -0.28 14.37
CA THR A 202 12.93 0.65 15.02
C THR A 202 13.30 0.17 16.43
N VAL A 203 12.33 -0.30 17.22
CA VAL A 203 12.58 -0.86 18.56
C VAL A 203 13.48 -2.10 18.47
N ILE A 204 13.18 -3.02 17.55
CA ILE A 204 14.00 -4.23 17.32
C ILE A 204 15.44 -3.85 16.95
N LEU A 205 15.61 -2.89 16.03
CA LEU A 205 16.94 -2.41 15.62
C LEU A 205 17.68 -1.72 16.77
N HIS A 206 16.99 -0.99 17.64
CA HIS A 206 17.59 -0.38 18.83
C HIS A 206 18.03 -1.44 19.85
N ALA A 207 17.21 -2.46 20.11
CA ALA A 207 17.55 -3.57 20.99
C ALA A 207 18.76 -4.36 20.45
N PHE A 208 18.76 -4.67 19.15
CA PHE A 208 19.88 -5.34 18.48
C PHE A 208 21.17 -4.50 18.54
N LYS A 209 21.06 -3.19 18.30
CA LYS A 209 22.19 -2.25 18.44
C LYS A 209 22.76 -2.26 19.85
N LYS A 210 21.91 -2.27 20.88
CA LYS A 210 22.32 -2.33 22.29
C LYS A 210 23.04 -3.64 22.59
N HIS A 211 22.48 -4.78 22.18
CA HIS A 211 23.12 -6.09 22.34
C HIS A 211 24.52 -6.15 21.69
N ILE A 212 24.71 -5.55 20.50
CA ILE A 212 26.04 -5.47 19.87
C ILE A 212 27.03 -4.68 20.75
N LEU A 213 26.60 -3.55 21.32
CA LEU A 213 27.45 -2.76 22.23
C LEU A 213 27.82 -3.57 23.47
N ASP A 214 26.84 -4.21 24.10
CA ASP A 214 27.03 -5.00 25.32
C ASP A 214 27.93 -6.25 25.07
N SER A 215 28.06 -6.71 23.83
CA SER A 215 28.96 -7.83 23.46
C SER A 215 30.42 -7.42 23.21
N ILE A 216 30.70 -6.11 23.11
CA ILE A 216 32.03 -5.56 22.83
C ILE A 216 32.73 -5.08 24.11
N TYR A 217 31.97 -4.69 25.14
CA TYR A 217 32.44 -4.23 26.45
C TYR A 217 32.22 -5.29 27.52
#